data_AF-A0A7C7WGR6-F1
#
_entry.id   AF-A0A7C7WGR6-F1
#
_cell.length_a   1.000
_cell.length_b   1.000
_cell.length_c   1.000
_cell.angle_alpha   90.00
_cell.angle_beta   90.00
_cell.angle_gamma   90.00
#
_symmetry.space_group_name_H-M   'P 1'
#
loop_
_entity.id
_entity.type
_entity.pdbx_description
1 polymer ?
#
loop_
_entity_poly.entity_id
_entity_poly.type
_entity_poly.pdbx_seq_one_letter_code
_entity_poly.pdbx_strand_id
1 'polypeptide(L)'
;MKAPRYTSAALHEYVDKDAAARQSGRSAGNVIIIPMSKTAAWWNMSMLERHVYFYPHMDQEQGGPVAGHAQAAEAGIQTIYRRLYHNPDGYQRADEYDFVTYFECADEHLATFDIVRQALRDERRNPEWRFVIEGPEWRGRRVLRW
;
A
#
# COMPACT_ATOMS: atom_id res chain seq x y z
N MET A 1 -17.08 9.50 -0.29
CA MET A 1 -15.86 8.79 -0.71
C MET A 1 -14.83 9.85 -1.09
N LYS A 2 -13.62 9.87 -0.50
CA LYS A 2 -12.55 10.79 -0.95
C LYS A 2 -12.07 10.33 -2.32
N ALA A 3 -11.88 11.24 -3.27
CA ALA A 3 -11.35 10.91 -4.59
C ALA A 3 -9.94 10.29 -4.46
N PRO A 4 -9.58 9.30 -5.29
CA PRO A 4 -8.22 8.77 -5.32
C PRO A 4 -7.23 9.89 -5.62
N ARG A 5 -6.10 9.93 -4.89
CA ARG A 5 -5.13 11.03 -4.98
C ARG A 5 -4.07 10.83 -6.06
N TYR A 6 -3.66 9.59 -6.31
CA TYR A 6 -2.55 9.27 -7.23
C TYR A 6 -2.96 8.24 -8.29
N THR A 7 -4.25 7.95 -8.41
CA THR A 7 -4.75 6.93 -9.33
C THR A 7 -5.31 7.61 -10.59
N SER A 8 -4.55 7.59 -11.68
CA SER A 8 -5.11 7.91 -13.01
C SER A 8 -6.18 6.88 -13.41
N ALA A 9 -7.00 7.18 -14.42
CA ALA A 9 -7.99 6.23 -14.92
C ALA A 9 -7.37 4.88 -15.34
N ALA A 10 -6.22 4.92 -16.02
CA ALA A 10 -5.51 3.71 -16.42
C ALA A 10 -4.97 2.91 -15.23
N LEU A 11 -4.45 3.60 -14.19
CA LEU A 11 -4.01 2.90 -12.99
C LEU A 11 -5.18 2.30 -12.23
N HIS A 12 -6.30 3.02 -12.15
CA HIS A 12 -7.53 2.54 -11.53
C HIS A 12 -8.01 1.28 -12.25
N GLU A 13 -8.02 1.27 -13.58
CA GLU A 13 -8.36 0.05 -14.32
C GLU A 13 -7.39 -1.10 -14.00
N TYR A 14 -6.08 -0.85 -14.02
CA TYR A 14 -5.08 -1.89 -13.72
C TYR A 14 -5.21 -2.47 -12.31
N VAL A 15 -5.42 -1.62 -11.28
CA VAL A 15 -5.40 -2.06 -9.88
C VAL A 15 -6.77 -2.42 -9.30
N ASP A 16 -7.87 -1.92 -9.88
CA ASP A 16 -9.22 -2.05 -9.31
C ASP A 16 -10.15 -2.97 -10.13
N LYS A 17 -9.91 -3.19 -11.43
CA LYS A 17 -10.78 -4.04 -12.27
C LYS A 17 -10.91 -5.46 -11.73
N ASP A 18 -9.79 -6.06 -11.34
CA ASP A 18 -9.72 -7.42 -10.79
C ASP A 18 -9.31 -7.42 -9.31
N ALA A 19 -9.51 -6.30 -8.60
CA ALA A 19 -9.16 -6.23 -7.19
C ALA A 19 -9.96 -7.23 -6.36
N ALA A 20 -9.28 -7.89 -5.41
CA ALA A 20 -9.91 -8.73 -4.42
C ALA A 20 -11.04 -7.98 -3.70
N ALA A 21 -12.26 -8.49 -3.82
CA ALA A 21 -13.40 -7.98 -3.06
C ALA A 21 -13.26 -8.35 -1.58
N ARG A 22 -13.86 -7.55 -0.69
CA ARG A 22 -13.94 -7.90 0.73
C ARG A 22 -14.78 -9.15 0.91
N GLN A 23 -14.26 -10.13 1.66
CA GLN A 23 -14.95 -11.39 1.91
C GLN A 23 -15.40 -11.56 3.37
N SER A 24 -16.16 -12.62 3.63
CA SER A 24 -16.53 -13.00 4.99
C SER A 24 -15.29 -13.37 5.82
N GLY A 25 -15.37 -13.26 7.14
CA GLY A 25 -14.27 -13.67 8.02
C GLY A 25 -13.99 -15.18 8.02
N ARG A 26 -14.90 -15.99 7.45
CA ARG A 26 -14.68 -17.42 7.22
C ARG A 26 -13.78 -17.68 6.01
N SER A 27 -13.85 -16.81 5.02
CA SER A 27 -13.10 -16.94 3.75
C SER A 27 -11.77 -16.19 3.82
N ALA A 28 -11.79 -14.94 4.29
CA ALA A 28 -10.61 -14.10 4.50
C ALA A 28 -10.46 -13.84 6.00
N GLY A 29 -9.92 -14.84 6.71
CA GLY A 29 -9.80 -14.81 8.16
C GLY A 29 -8.63 -13.98 8.68
N ASN A 30 -7.60 -13.74 7.86
CA ASN A 30 -6.41 -13.01 8.27
C ASN A 30 -6.60 -11.51 8.10
N VAL A 31 -6.09 -10.75 9.06
CA VAL A 31 -6.06 -9.29 9.03
C VAL A 31 -4.63 -8.84 9.28
N ILE A 32 -4.13 -7.95 8.44
CA ILE A 32 -2.86 -7.25 8.66
C ILE A 32 -3.12 -5.74 8.66
N ILE A 33 -2.55 -5.05 9.65
CA ILE A 33 -2.63 -3.60 9.79
C ILE A 33 -1.22 -3.06 9.92
N ILE A 34 -0.88 -2.08 9.06
CA ILE A 34 0.41 -1.40 9.10
C ILE A 34 0.14 0.11 9.05
N PRO A 35 0.25 0.83 10.17
CA PRO A 35 0.30 2.27 10.17
C PRO A 35 1.58 2.75 9.49
N MET A 36 1.48 3.84 8.74
CA MET A 36 2.61 4.40 8.00
C MET A 36 2.56 5.92 8.03
N SER A 37 3.73 6.53 8.11
CA SER A 37 3.94 7.95 7.82
C SER A 37 4.87 8.11 6.64
N LYS A 38 4.89 9.31 6.07
CA LYS A 38 5.88 9.70 5.07
C LYS A 38 6.80 10.77 5.63
N THR A 39 8.04 10.77 5.19
CA THR A 39 9.03 11.77 5.59
C THR A 39 8.65 13.17 5.10
N ALA A 40 9.25 14.21 5.70
CA ALA A 40 9.04 15.59 5.23
C ALA A 40 9.47 15.80 3.78
N ALA A 41 10.51 15.10 3.32
CA ALA A 41 10.95 15.15 1.93
C ALA A 41 9.83 14.76 0.96
N TRP A 42 9.04 13.73 1.29
CA TRP A 42 7.88 13.34 0.47
C TRP A 42 6.78 14.39 0.45
N TRP A 43 6.44 14.97 1.61
CA TRP A 43 5.37 15.95 1.68
C TRP A 43 5.74 17.30 1.07
N ASN A 44 7.03 17.62 0.99
CA ASN A 44 7.55 18.78 0.27
C ASN A 44 7.51 18.63 -1.26
N MET A 45 7.36 17.41 -1.78
CA MET A 45 7.16 17.19 -3.21
C MET A 45 5.78 17.68 -3.66
N SER A 46 5.73 18.21 -4.88
CA SER A 46 4.48 18.45 -5.58
C SER A 46 3.67 17.15 -5.74
N MET A 47 2.39 17.30 -6.05
CA MET A 47 1.54 16.15 -6.34
C MET A 47 2.07 15.33 -7.52
N LEU A 48 2.57 16.00 -8.57
CA LEU A 48 3.06 15.34 -9.78
C LEU A 48 4.34 14.53 -9.50
N GLU A 49 5.27 15.09 -8.72
CA GLU A 49 6.49 14.37 -8.32
C GLU A 49 6.17 13.10 -7.52
N ARG A 50 5.22 13.17 -6.59
CA ARG A 50 4.75 11.99 -5.86
C ARG A 50 4.05 10.97 -6.74
N HIS A 51 3.28 11.44 -7.73
CA HIS A 51 2.50 10.59 -8.62
C HIS A 51 3.37 9.59 -9.37
N VAL A 52 4.58 9.99 -9.78
CA VAL A 52 5.53 9.15 -10.52
C VAL A 52 5.84 7.85 -9.77
N TYR A 53 5.98 7.90 -8.44
CA TYR A 53 6.35 6.74 -7.62
C TYR A 53 5.31 5.59 -7.63
N PHE A 54 4.07 5.86 -8.05
CA PHE A 54 3.03 4.85 -8.13
C PHE A 54 3.07 4.00 -9.41
N TYR A 55 3.89 4.38 -10.40
CA TYR A 55 3.96 3.78 -11.74
C TYR A 55 5.37 3.28 -12.04
N PRO A 56 5.54 2.42 -13.05
CA PRO A 56 6.86 2.14 -13.60
C PRO A 56 7.51 3.42 -14.12
N HIS A 57 8.74 3.70 -13.68
CA HIS A 57 9.46 4.92 -14.04
C HIS A 57 10.97 4.71 -13.98
N MET A 58 11.73 5.72 -14.41
CA MET A 58 13.18 5.77 -14.20
C MET A 58 13.48 6.44 -12.86
N ASP A 59 14.03 5.69 -11.91
CA ASP A 59 14.46 6.26 -10.64
C ASP A 59 15.69 7.14 -10.87
N GLN A 60 15.59 8.42 -10.50
CA GLN A 60 16.65 9.40 -10.75
C GLN A 60 17.90 9.13 -9.92
N GLU A 61 17.74 8.53 -8.73
CA GLU A 61 18.85 8.27 -7.81
C GLU A 61 19.64 7.01 -8.20
N GLN A 62 18.96 5.93 -8.58
CA GLN A 62 19.60 4.68 -9.02
C GLN A 62 19.95 4.65 -10.51
N GLY A 63 19.36 5.54 -11.32
CA GLY A 63 19.61 5.61 -12.76
C GLY A 63 19.06 4.41 -13.55
N GLY A 64 18.02 3.75 -13.05
CA GLY A 64 17.47 2.53 -13.65
C GLY A 64 15.94 2.48 -13.65
N PRO A 65 15.33 1.62 -14.49
CA PRO A 65 13.90 1.41 -14.48
C PRO A 65 13.47 0.70 -13.18
N VAL A 66 12.38 1.17 -12.60
CA VAL A 66 11.77 0.60 -11.40
C VAL A 66 10.30 0.29 -11.66
N ALA A 67 9.73 -0.63 -10.88
CA ALA A 67 8.34 -1.07 -11.03
C ALA A 67 7.34 -0.03 -10.49
N GLY A 68 7.73 0.71 -9.44
CA GLY A 68 6.82 1.57 -8.70
C GLY A 68 5.78 0.80 -7.90
N HIS A 69 4.98 1.51 -7.11
CA HIS A 69 4.07 0.90 -6.12
C HIS A 69 3.14 -0.16 -6.72
N ALA A 70 2.42 0.18 -7.80
CA ALA A 70 1.36 -0.68 -8.30
C ALA A 70 1.86 -2.01 -8.86
N GLN A 71 2.94 -1.97 -9.66
CA GLN A 71 3.51 -3.20 -10.22
C GLN A 71 4.31 -3.98 -9.17
N ALA A 72 4.95 -3.32 -8.20
CA ALA A 72 5.59 -4.02 -7.07
C ALA A 72 4.57 -4.83 -6.24
N ALA A 73 3.31 -4.37 -6.18
CA ALA A 73 2.22 -5.03 -5.46
C ALA A 73 1.35 -5.97 -6.31
N GLU A 74 1.69 -6.19 -7.59
CA GLU A 74 0.83 -6.87 -8.58
C GLU A 74 0.30 -8.23 -8.10
N ALA A 75 1.16 -9.05 -7.49
CA ALA A 75 0.79 -10.38 -6.99
C ALA A 75 -0.37 -10.36 -5.96
N GLY A 76 -0.55 -9.23 -5.27
CA GLY A 76 -1.59 -9.04 -4.26
C GLY A 76 -2.93 -8.56 -4.80
N ILE A 77 -3.00 -8.06 -6.05
CA ILE A 77 -4.19 -7.35 -6.57
C ILE A 77 -5.44 -8.23 -6.47
N GLN A 78 -5.36 -9.49 -6.91
CA GLN A 78 -6.51 -10.40 -6.96
C GLN A 78 -6.71 -11.22 -5.67
N THR A 79 -5.76 -11.18 -4.74
CA THR A 79 -5.70 -12.13 -3.60
C THR A 79 -5.83 -11.46 -2.23
N ILE A 80 -5.53 -10.16 -2.13
CA ILE A 80 -5.48 -9.42 -0.87
C ILE A 80 -6.45 -8.25 -0.96
N TYR A 81 -7.52 -8.31 -0.15
CA TYR A 81 -8.37 -7.15 0.03
C TYR A 81 -7.56 -6.06 0.71
N ARG A 82 -7.62 -4.82 0.20
CA ARG A 82 -6.86 -3.68 0.73
C ARG A 82 -7.77 -2.48 0.97
N ARG A 83 -7.45 -1.73 2.03
CA ARG A 83 -8.04 -0.43 2.29
C ARG A 83 -7.02 0.50 2.91
N LEU A 84 -7.00 1.74 2.41
CA LEU A 84 -6.17 2.81 2.93
C LEU A 84 -7.05 3.79 3.69
N TYR A 85 -6.68 4.08 4.93
CA TYR A 85 -7.27 5.16 5.72
C TYR A 85 -6.24 6.28 5.84
N HIS A 86 -6.63 7.49 5.46
CA HIS A 86 -5.84 8.68 5.72
C HIS A 86 -6.19 9.24 7.10
N ASN A 87 -5.19 9.80 7.79
CA ASN A 87 -5.45 10.59 8.97
C ASN A 87 -6.43 11.73 8.63
N PRO A 88 -7.57 11.83 9.35
CA PRO A 88 -8.58 12.85 9.07
C PRO A 88 -8.09 14.27 9.38
N ASP A 89 -7.13 14.42 10.30
CA ASP A 89 -6.65 15.70 10.84
C ASP A 89 -5.40 16.24 10.13
N GLY A 90 -4.93 15.52 9.11
CA GLY A 90 -3.79 15.90 8.28
C GLY A 90 -2.59 14.97 8.43
N TYR A 91 -1.51 15.28 7.72
CA TYR A 91 -0.28 14.50 7.69
C TYR A 91 0.84 15.20 8.48
N GLN A 92 1.91 14.47 8.79
CA GLN A 92 3.10 14.93 9.51
C GLN A 92 2.81 15.48 10.91
N ARG A 93 1.81 14.91 11.57
CA ARG A 93 1.46 15.26 12.95
C ARG A 93 2.32 14.46 13.92
N ALA A 94 2.80 15.11 14.97
CA ALA A 94 3.61 14.47 15.99
C ALA A 94 2.82 13.34 16.67
N ASP A 95 3.49 12.20 16.92
CA ASP A 95 2.93 11.02 17.57
C ASP A 95 1.69 10.41 16.87
N GLU A 96 1.49 10.72 15.59
CA GLU A 96 0.40 10.24 14.75
C GLU A 96 0.93 9.63 13.44
N TYR A 97 0.10 8.79 12.80
CA TYR A 97 0.41 8.21 11.49
C TYR A 97 -0.31 8.96 10.36
N ASP A 98 0.32 9.11 9.21
CA ASP A 98 -0.33 9.69 8.02
C ASP A 98 -1.41 8.77 7.45
N PHE A 99 -1.17 7.47 7.55
CA PHE A 99 -2.01 6.41 7.00
C PHE A 99 -2.13 5.23 7.95
N VAL A 100 -3.27 4.55 7.88
CA VAL A 100 -3.42 3.16 8.33
C VAL A 100 -3.73 2.31 7.12
N THR A 101 -2.82 1.40 6.78
CA THR A 101 -3.05 0.40 5.73
C THR A 101 -3.68 -0.85 6.35
N TYR A 102 -4.74 -1.34 5.71
CA TYR A 102 -5.55 -2.45 6.20
C TYR A 102 -5.69 -3.51 5.12
N PHE A 103 -5.42 -4.76 5.46
CA PHE A 103 -5.45 -5.88 4.54
C PHE A 103 -6.25 -7.05 5.12
N GLU A 104 -7.02 -7.74 4.28
CA GLU A 104 -7.66 -9.03 4.59
C GLU A 104 -7.28 -10.07 3.53
N CYS A 105 -7.00 -11.31 3.94
CA CYS A 105 -6.74 -12.40 2.99
C CYS A 105 -7.07 -13.79 3.58
N ALA A 106 -7.21 -14.78 2.70
CA ALA A 106 -7.30 -16.20 3.05
C ALA A 106 -5.95 -16.76 3.50
N ASP A 107 -5.94 -17.91 4.17
CA ASP A 107 -4.70 -18.54 4.70
C ASP A 107 -3.68 -18.84 3.58
N GLU A 108 -4.16 -19.30 2.42
CA GLU A 108 -3.35 -19.58 1.24
C GLU A 108 -2.68 -18.33 0.62
N HIS A 109 -3.13 -17.13 0.98
CA HIS A 109 -2.60 -15.86 0.45
C HIS A 109 -1.71 -15.10 1.45
N LEU A 110 -1.44 -15.67 2.63
CA LEU A 110 -0.50 -15.07 3.58
C LEU A 110 0.92 -14.97 3.00
N ALA A 111 1.37 -16.00 2.28
CA ALA A 111 2.67 -15.96 1.61
C ALA A 111 2.71 -14.89 0.51
N THR A 112 1.61 -14.70 -0.22
CA THR A 112 1.48 -13.62 -1.21
C THR A 112 1.57 -12.25 -0.56
N PHE A 113 0.97 -12.06 0.62
CA PHE A 113 1.12 -10.82 1.38
C PHE A 113 2.57 -10.54 1.73
N ASP A 114 3.31 -11.54 2.21
CA ASP A 114 4.72 -11.38 2.56
C ASP A 114 5.60 -11.05 1.34
N ILE A 115 5.30 -11.65 0.19
CA ILE A 115 5.97 -11.33 -1.10
C ILE A 115 5.71 -9.88 -1.51
N VAL A 116 4.45 -9.43 -1.47
CA VAL A 116 4.08 -8.05 -1.82
C VAL A 116 4.76 -7.06 -0.87
N ARG A 117 4.73 -7.34 0.44
CA ARG A 117 5.38 -6.53 1.45
C ARG A 117 6.88 -6.41 1.22
N GLN A 118 7.56 -7.52 0.90
CA GLN A 118 8.98 -7.49 0.57
C GLN A 118 9.25 -6.68 -0.69
N ALA A 119 8.43 -6.86 -1.73
CA ALA A 119 8.56 -6.12 -3.00
C ALA A 119 8.34 -4.61 -2.83
N LEU A 120 7.38 -4.20 -1.99
CA LEU A 120 7.11 -2.80 -1.69
C LEU A 120 8.23 -2.14 -0.88
N ARG A 121 8.91 -2.92 -0.02
CA ARG A 121 10.05 -2.47 0.81
C ARG A 121 11.38 -2.43 0.07
N ASP A 122 11.46 -3.09 -1.08
CA ASP A 122 12.67 -3.10 -1.90
C ASP A 122 12.78 -1.79 -2.69
N GLU A 123 13.62 -0.87 -2.21
CA GLU A 123 13.84 0.44 -2.85
C GLU A 123 14.36 0.34 -4.28
N ARG A 124 14.94 -0.80 -4.69
CA ARG A 124 15.36 -1.04 -6.08
C ARG A 124 14.18 -1.29 -7.01
N ARG A 125 13.04 -1.69 -6.44
CA ARG A 125 11.78 -1.95 -7.18
C ARG A 125 10.76 -0.85 -6.95
N ASN A 126 10.71 -0.32 -5.73
CA ASN A 126 9.80 0.70 -5.27
C ASN A 126 10.54 1.79 -4.47
N PRO A 127 11.15 2.79 -5.14
CA PRO A 127 11.88 3.86 -4.47
C PRO A 127 10.99 4.77 -3.61
N GLU A 128 9.65 4.64 -3.70
CA GLU A 128 8.70 5.27 -2.78
C GLU A 128 9.02 4.95 -1.31
N TRP A 129 9.63 3.78 -1.07
CA TRP A 129 9.91 3.28 0.28
C TRP A 129 11.01 4.05 1.02
N ARG A 130 11.87 4.78 0.29
CA ARG A 130 12.84 5.74 0.90
C ARG A 130 12.16 6.80 1.75
N PHE A 131 10.90 7.08 1.45
CA PHE A 131 10.12 8.10 2.13
C PHE A 131 9.14 7.53 3.15
N VAL A 132 9.15 6.22 3.40
CA VAL A 132 8.23 5.58 4.35
C VAL A 132 8.85 5.55 5.73
N ILE A 133 8.09 5.99 6.73
CA ILE A 133 8.33 5.74 8.14
C ILE A 133 7.30 4.70 8.56
N GLU A 134 7.73 3.46 8.71
CA GLU A 134 6.83 2.36 9.00
C GLU A 134 6.54 2.24 10.49
N GLY A 135 5.26 2.09 10.83
CA GLY A 135 4.81 1.79 12.18
C GLY A 135 4.91 0.30 12.53
N PRO A 136 4.38 -0.10 13.70
CA PRO A 136 4.28 -1.50 14.06
C PRO A 136 3.34 -2.25 13.12
N GLU A 137 3.69 -3.47 12.77
CA GLU A 137 2.82 -4.38 12.04
C GLU A 137 2.00 -5.21 13.03
N TRP A 138 0.67 -5.20 12.86
CA TRP A 138 -0.22 -6.06 13.61
C TRP A 138 -0.85 -7.10 12.69
N ARG A 139 -0.74 -8.37 13.09
CA ARG A 139 -1.44 -9.49 12.45
C ARG A 139 -2.46 -10.07 13.42
N GLY A 140 -3.64 -10.37 12.91
CA GLY A 140 -4.71 -10.97 13.69
C GLY A 140 -5.59 -11.87 12.84
N ARG A 141 -6.47 -12.61 13.51
CA ARG A 141 -7.52 -13.40 12.86
C ARG A 141 -8.90 -12.91 13.27
N ARG A 142 -9.82 -12.84 12.31
CA ARG A 142 -11.22 -12.49 12.57
C ARG A 142 -11.86 -13.60 13.40
N VAL A 143 -12.36 -13.25 14.59
CA VAL A 143 -13.08 -14.19 15.43
C VAL A 143 -14.51 -14.34 14.89
N LEU A 144 -14.93 -15.59 14.66
CA LEU A 144 -16.22 -15.89 14.00
C LEU A 144 -17.43 -15.83 14.94
N ARG A 145 -17.20 -15.84 16.26
CA ARG A 145 -18.20 -15.74 17.33
C ARG A 145 -17.56 -15.01 18.52
N TRP A 146 -18.31 -14.14 19.17
CA TRP A 146 -17.93 -13.41 20.37
C TRP A 146 -19.01 -13.60 21.43
#